data_AF-A0A1A2GCB5-F1
#
_entry.id   AF-A0A1A2GCB5-F1
#
_cell.length_a   1.000
_cell.length_b   1.000
_cell.length_c   1.000
_cell.angle_alpha   90.00
_cell.angle_beta   90.00
_cell.angle_gamma   90.00
#
_symmetry.space_group_name_H-M   'P 1'
#
loop_
_entity.id
_entity.type
_entity.pdbx_description
1 polymer ?
#
loop_
_entity_poly.entity_id
_entity_poly.type
_entity_poly.pdbx_seq_one_letter_code
_entity_poly.pdbx_strand_id
1 'polypeptide(L)'
;MSTKYYLQKVPIESVRPGFSLAIHRDGDYRLFQVECTQMSQRTGQPVMFRLTSEPVDNGDPWVVECEEGTPVVRILGVCKAAS
;
A
#
# COMPACT_ATOMS: atom_id res chain seq x y z
N MET A 1 11.83 19.25 -12.88
CA MET A 1 10.54 19.43 -12.18
C MET A 1 10.46 18.36 -11.10
N SER A 2 10.37 18.73 -9.82
CA SER A 2 10.31 17.77 -8.71
C SER A 2 8.88 17.69 -8.17
N THR A 3 8.35 16.48 -8.10
CA THR A 3 7.04 16.20 -7.50
C THR A 3 7.24 15.88 -6.02
N LYS A 4 6.60 16.65 -5.12
CA LYS A 4 6.64 16.37 -3.68
C LYS A 4 5.40 15.57 -3.29
N TYR A 5 5.60 14.48 -2.59
CA TYR A 5 4.53 13.66 -2.04
C TYR A 5 4.39 13.93 -0.54
N TYR A 6 3.15 14.07 -0.07
CA TYR A 6 2.85 14.03 1.35
C TYR A 6 2.70 12.56 1.76
N LEU A 7 3.64 12.09 2.58
CA LEU A 7 3.72 10.69 2.98
C LEU A 7 3.40 10.53 4.46
N GLN A 8 2.69 9.45 4.80
CA GLN A 8 2.41 9.04 6.16
C GLN A 8 2.75 7.56 6.32
N LYS A 9 3.57 7.22 7.31
CA LYS A 9 3.74 5.81 7.70
C LYS A 9 2.56 5.40 8.56
N VAL A 10 1.89 4.32 8.16
CA VAL A 10 0.78 3.71 8.90
C VAL A 10 1.04 2.22 9.04
N PRO A 11 0.59 1.56 10.11
CA PRO A 11 0.70 0.12 10.18
C PRO A 11 -0.33 -0.54 9.24
N ILE A 12 -0.04 -1.76 8.78
CA ILE A 12 -0.82 -2.43 7.73
C ILE A 12 -2.30 -2.60 8.11
N GLU A 13 -2.59 -2.86 9.38
CA GLU A 13 -3.95 -3.05 9.90
C GLU A 13 -4.80 -1.76 9.85
N SER A 14 -4.17 -0.60 9.69
CA SER A 14 -4.87 0.69 9.54
C SER A 14 -5.20 1.02 8.08
N VAL A 15 -4.72 0.23 7.12
CA VAL A 15 -4.99 0.43 5.70
C VAL A 15 -6.45 0.11 5.39
N ARG A 16 -7.06 0.93 4.53
CA ARG A 16 -8.45 0.77 4.07
C ARG A 16 -8.53 0.85 2.56
N PRO A 17 -9.57 0.26 1.93
CA PRO A 17 -9.89 0.52 0.54
C PRO A 17 -9.90 2.02 0.23
N GLY A 18 -9.39 2.39 -0.94
CA GLY A 18 -9.18 3.78 -1.38
C GLY A 18 -7.87 4.41 -0.92
N PHE A 19 -7.06 3.75 -0.09
CA PHE A 19 -5.73 4.25 0.23
C PHE A 19 -4.78 4.12 -0.98
N SER A 20 -3.96 5.15 -1.19
CA SER A 20 -2.83 5.09 -2.11
C SER A 20 -1.57 4.79 -1.31
N LEU A 21 -0.86 3.72 -1.63
CA LEU A 21 0.38 3.32 -0.97
C LEU A 21 1.56 3.44 -1.94
N ALA A 22 2.74 3.77 -1.40
CA ALA A 22 4.01 3.64 -2.09
C ALA A 22 4.65 2.31 -1.66
N ILE A 23 4.69 1.33 -2.57
CA ILE A 23 5.28 0.02 -2.31
C ILE A 23 6.63 -0.07 -3.01
N HIS A 24 7.66 -0.41 -2.25
CA HIS A 24 9.00 -0.62 -2.81
C HIS A 24 9.09 -2.01 -3.45
N ARG A 25 9.39 -2.06 -4.75
CA ARG A 25 9.53 -3.29 -5.56
C ARG A 25 10.62 -3.07 -6.60
N ASP A 26 11.51 -4.04 -6.75
CA ASP A 26 12.56 -4.05 -7.80
C ASP A 26 13.44 -2.79 -7.83
N GLY A 27 13.69 -2.20 -6.65
CA GLY A 27 14.52 -1.01 -6.50
C GLY A 27 13.78 0.32 -6.72
N ASP A 28 12.49 0.31 -7.04
CA ASP A 28 11.68 1.52 -7.23
C ASP A 28 10.40 1.51 -6.38
N TYR A 29 9.77 2.66 -6.22
CA TYR A 29 8.46 2.79 -5.58
C TYR A 29 7.35 2.80 -6.61
N ARG A 30 6.41 1.88 -6.46
CA ARG A 30 5.19 1.82 -7.28
C ARG A 30 3.98 2.27 -6.49
N LEU A 31 3.08 2.98 -7.18
CA LEU A 31 1.77 3.33 -6.64
C LEU A 31 0.94 2.05 -6.55
N PHE A 32 0.42 1.77 -5.35
CA PHE A 32 -0.51 0.69 -5.09
C PHE A 32 -1.82 1.30 -4.60
N GLN A 33 -2.86 1.25 -5.41
CA GLN A 33 -4.20 1.65 -5.00
C GLN A 33 -4.88 0.47 -4.33
N VAL A 34 -5.23 0.63 -3.05
CA VAL A 34 -5.83 -0.45 -2.27
C VAL A 34 -7.30 -0.55 -2.64
N GLU A 35 -7.69 -1.70 -3.19
CA GLU A 35 -9.08 -2.01 -3.53
C GLU A 35 -9.73 -2.88 -2.44
N CYS A 36 -9.00 -3.88 -1.94
CA CYS A 36 -9.50 -4.74 -0.87
C CYS A 36 -8.44 -5.01 0.20
N THR A 37 -8.92 -5.22 1.42
CA THR A 37 -8.14 -5.55 2.61
C THR A 37 -8.71 -6.83 3.22
N GLN A 38 -7.87 -7.83 3.47
CA GLN A 38 -8.27 -9.08 4.12
C GLN A 38 -7.36 -9.36 5.31
N MET A 39 -7.94 -9.78 6.43
CA MET A 39 -7.21 -10.25 7.61
C MET A 39 -7.34 -11.77 7.69
N SER A 40 -6.23 -12.46 7.96
CA SER A 40 -6.20 -13.88 8.26
C SER A 40 -5.52 -14.10 9.60
N GLN A 41 -6.20 -14.81 10.50
CA GLN A 41 -5.66 -15.23 11.79
C GLN A 41 -5.78 -16.75 11.89
N ARG A 42 -4.67 -17.40 12.24
CA ARG A 42 -4.60 -18.84 12.47
C ARG A 42 -3.91 -19.09 13.80
N THR A 43 -4.40 -20.05 14.57
CA THR A 43 -3.84 -20.38 15.89
C THR A 43 -2.35 -20.71 15.77
N GLY A 44 -1.52 -20.02 16.55
CA GLY A 44 -0.07 -20.21 16.54
C GLY A 44 0.67 -19.56 15.36
N GLN A 45 -0.01 -18.77 14.52
CA GLN A 45 0.62 -17.99 13.45
C GLN A 45 0.41 -16.48 13.65
N PRO A 46 1.31 -15.63 13.11
CA PRO A 46 1.08 -14.19 13.07
C PRO A 46 -0.23 -13.83 12.35
N VAL A 47 -0.84 -12.71 12.76
CA VAL A 47 -1.96 -12.12 12.02
C VAL A 47 -1.44 -11.58 10.70
N MET A 48 -2.03 -12.03 9.60
CA MET A 48 -1.64 -11.63 8.25
C MET A 48 -2.67 -10.66 7.68
N PHE A 49 -2.19 -9.60 7.04
CA PHE A 49 -2.99 -8.69 6.24
C PHE A 49 -2.62 -8.81 4.77
N ARG A 50 -3.64 -9.01 3.94
CA ARG A 50 -3.53 -9.08 2.48
C ARG A 50 -4.26 -7.90 1.86
N LEU A 51 -3.52 -7.07 1.14
CA LEU A 51 -4.03 -5.98 0.33
C LEU A 51 -4.06 -6.41 -1.12
N THR A 52 -5.13 -6.09 -1.83
CA THR A 52 -5.20 -6.27 -3.28
C THR A 52 -5.50 -4.94 -3.96
N SER A 53 -4.86 -4.70 -5.10
CA SER A 53 -5.16 -3.55 -5.95
C SER A 53 -6.23 -3.85 -6.99
N GLU A 54 -6.68 -2.83 -7.71
CA GLU A 54 -7.30 -3.06 -9.01
C GLU A 54 -6.30 -3.74 -9.97
N PRO A 55 -6.78 -4.56 -10.92
CA PRO A 55 -5.93 -5.10 -11.98
C PRO A 55 -5.45 -3.98 -12.91
N VAL A 56 -4.14 -3.96 -13.20
CA VAL A 56 -3.53 -2.98 -14.11
C VAL A 56 -3.47 -3.58 -15.51
N ASP A 57 -3.93 -2.85 -16.54
CA ASP A 57 -3.86 -3.24 -17.95
C ASP A 57 -4.42 -4.64 -18.28
N ASN A 58 -5.56 -5.02 -17.68
CA ASN A 58 -6.15 -6.38 -17.76
C ASN A 58 -5.26 -7.51 -17.21
N GLY A 59 -4.21 -7.18 -16.46
CA GLY A 59 -3.39 -8.15 -15.73
C GLY A 59 -4.02 -8.60 -14.41
N ASP A 60 -3.28 -9.36 -13.62
CA ASP A 60 -3.73 -9.75 -12.29
C ASP A 60 -3.68 -8.59 -11.29
N PRO A 61 -4.63 -8.51 -10.35
CA PRO A 61 -4.54 -7.64 -9.18
C PRO A 61 -3.19 -7.78 -8.48
N TRP A 62 -2.55 -6.66 -8.14
CA TRP A 62 -1.33 -6.74 -7.33
C TRP A 62 -1.70 -7.09 -5.90
N VAL A 63 -0.89 -7.95 -5.29
CA VAL A 63 -1.08 -8.43 -3.93
C VAL A 63 0.11 -8.01 -3.09
N VAL A 64 -0.17 -7.43 -1.93
CA VAL A 64 0.79 -7.21 -0.84
C VAL A 64 0.29 -7.97 0.37
N GLU A 65 1.13 -8.82 0.94
CA GLU A 65 0.82 -9.59 2.14
C GLU A 65 1.94 -9.40 3.16
N CYS A 66 1.56 -9.07 4.39
CA CYS A 66 2.51 -8.88 5.48
C CYS A 66 1.84 -9.06 6.85
N GLU A 67 2.68 -9.22 7.87
CA GLU A 67 2.26 -9.39 9.25
C GLU A 67 1.70 -8.06 9.82
N GLU A 68 0.75 -8.17 10.74
CA GLU A 68 0.26 -7.05 11.55
C GLU A 68 1.42 -6.21 12.13
N GLY A 69 1.25 -4.89 12.16
CA GLY A 69 2.29 -3.96 12.62
C GLY A 69 3.35 -3.62 11.56
N THR A 70 3.35 -4.29 10.39
CA THR A 70 4.24 -3.93 9.29
C THR A 70 3.96 -2.48 8.84
N PRO A 71 4.96 -1.57 8.87
CA PRO A 71 4.75 -0.20 8.45
C PRO A 71 4.69 -0.09 6.92
N VAL A 72 3.62 0.53 6.42
CA VAL A 72 3.46 0.90 5.01
C VAL A 72 3.40 2.40 4.82
N VAL A 73 3.78 2.87 3.63
CA VAL A 73 3.80 4.29 3.30
C VAL A 73 2.54 4.66 2.55
N ARG A 74 1.65 5.42 3.19
CA ARG A 74 0.48 6.03 2.58
C ARG A 74 0.84 7.35 1.91
N ILE A 75 0.39 7.53 0.69
CA ILE A 75 0.44 8.79 -0.07
C ILE A 75 -0.86 9.55 0.22
N LEU A 76 -0.74 10.73 0.83
CA LEU A 76 -1.88 11.59 1.17
C LEU A 76 -2.24 12.56 0.04
N GLY A 77 -1.28 12.88 -0.82
CA GLY A 77 -1.48 13.81 -1.91
C GLY A 77 -0.16 14.18 -2.57
N VAL A 78 -0.29 14.89 -3.70
CA VAL A 78 0.81 15.34 -4.52
C VAL A 78 0.81 16.86 -4.55
N CYS A 79 1.95 17.47 -4.24
CA CYS A 79 2.15 18.90 -4.43
C CYS A 79 3.11 19.15 -5.59
N LYS A 80 2.67 19.93 -6.57
CA LYS A 80 3.55 20.48 -7.61
C LYS A 80 4.36 21.60 -6.96
N ALA A 81 5.66 21.41 -6.81
CA ALA A 81 6.53 22.48 -6.36
C ALA A 81 6.52 23.59 -7.44
N ALA A 82 6.12 24.81 -7.07
CA ALA A 82 6.35 25.97 -7.91
C ALA A 82 7.86 26.13 -8.06
N SER A 83 8.34 26.19 -9.31
CA SER A 83 9.72 26.51 -9.68
C SER A 83 9.89 28.02 -9.76
#